data_AF-H0ABE7-F1
#
_entry.id   AF-H0ABE7-F1
#
_cell.length_a   1.000
_cell.length_b   1.000
_cell.length_c   1.000
_cell.angle_alpha   90.00
_cell.angle_beta   90.00
_cell.angle_gamma   90.00
#
_symmetry.space_group_name_H-M   'P 1'
#
loop_
_entity.id
_entity.type
_entity.pdbx_description
1 polymer ?
#
loop_
_entity_poly.entity_id
_entity_poly.type
_entity_poly.pdbx_seq_one_letter_code
_entity_poly.pdbx_strand_id
1 'polypeptide(L)'
;MVRNLTSRKTRKTSSGKRKEVKQQRIELEKVLEELDLSREQLVMLGMVMGTDFNDGIHGIGPKKGLEMVKDHESLESLMEDEKFEWGSDNSPEAVYDFS
;
A
#
# COMPACT_ATOMS: atom_id res chain seq x y z
N MET A 1 2.81 -8.63 -11.45
CA MET A 1 2.25 -9.69 -10.58
C MET A 1 0.96 -10.26 -11.20
N VAL A 2 0.68 -11.55 -11.04
CA VAL A 2 -0.63 -12.13 -11.39
C VAL A 2 -1.34 -12.61 -10.12
N ARG A 3 -2.49 -12.01 -9.79
CA ARG A 3 -3.36 -12.38 -8.68
C ARG A 3 -4.41 -13.42 -9.11
N ASN A 4 -4.86 -14.21 -8.14
CA ASN A 4 -5.85 -15.28 -8.32
C ASN A 4 -5.45 -16.39 -9.30
N LEU A 5 -4.15 -16.56 -9.59
CA LEU A 5 -3.65 -17.58 -10.51
C LEU A 5 -3.91 -19.01 -10.01
N THR A 6 -3.65 -19.26 -8.73
CA THR A 6 -3.86 -20.56 -8.05
C THR A 6 -5.28 -20.71 -7.49
N SER A 7 -6.15 -19.72 -7.69
CA SER A 7 -7.51 -19.71 -7.14
C SER A 7 -8.48 -20.53 -7.99
N ARG A 8 -9.45 -21.19 -7.33
CA ARG A 8 -10.56 -21.85 -8.03
C ARG A 8 -11.41 -20.83 -8.78
N LYS A 9 -11.92 -21.21 -9.95
CA LYS A 9 -12.75 -20.34 -10.82
C LYS A 9 -14.00 -19.76 -10.14
N THR A 10 -14.50 -20.38 -9.07
CA THR A 10 -15.65 -19.86 -8.30
C THR A 10 -15.44 -19.98 -6.79
N ARG A 11 -15.95 -18.99 -6.05
CA ARG A 11 -15.96 -18.91 -4.59
C ARG A 11 -17.39 -18.75 -4.10
N LYS A 12 -17.76 -19.47 -3.03
CA LYS A 12 -19.03 -19.24 -2.31
C LYS A 12 -18.85 -18.02 -1.39
N THR A 13 -19.78 -17.08 -1.44
CA THR A 13 -19.82 -15.93 -0.53
C THR A 13 -20.53 -16.33 0.77
N SER A 14 -20.35 -15.53 1.82
CA SER A 14 -21.06 -15.69 3.10
C SER A 14 -22.58 -15.68 2.93
N SER A 15 -23.10 -15.00 1.91
CA SER A 15 -24.53 -14.98 1.52
C SER A 15 -24.98 -16.22 0.72
N GLY A 16 -24.14 -17.25 0.58
CA GLY A 16 -24.46 -18.51 -0.12
C GLY A 16 -24.35 -18.48 -1.65
N LYS A 17 -24.19 -17.29 -2.25
CA LYS A 17 -24.06 -17.10 -3.71
C LYS A 17 -22.67 -17.51 -4.20
N ARG A 18 -22.58 -18.02 -5.44
CA ARG A 18 -21.28 -18.28 -6.09
C ARG A 18 -20.85 -17.05 -6.88
N LYS A 19 -19.64 -16.56 -6.67
CA LYS A 19 -18.98 -15.55 -7.48
C LYS A 19 -17.84 -16.17 -8.27
N GLU A 20 -17.70 -15.74 -9.52
CA GLU A 20 -16.55 -16.08 -10.36
C GLU A 20 -15.32 -15.31 -9.86
N VAL A 21 -14.18 -16.00 -9.80
CA VAL A 21 -12.89 -15.41 -9.46
C VAL A 21 -12.04 -15.41 -10.73
N LYS A 22 -11.80 -14.23 -11.28
CA LYS A 22 -10.96 -14.05 -12.46
C LYS A 22 -9.51 -13.78 -12.06
N GLN A 23 -8.60 -14.27 -12.88
CA GLN A 23 -7.18 -13.95 -12.80
C GLN A 23 -7.01 -12.46 -13.11
N GLN A 24 -6.13 -11.80 -12.36
CA GLN A 24 -5.85 -10.37 -12.49
C GLN A 24 -4.36 -10.20 -12.73
N ARG A 25 -3.99 -9.47 -13.78
CA ARG A 25 -2.60 -9.08 -14.03
C ARG A 25 -2.43 -7.63 -13.59
N ILE A 26 -1.47 -7.40 -12.71
CA ILE A 26 -1.10 -6.09 -12.18
C ILE A 26 0.32 -5.80 -12.69
N GLU A 27 0.47 -4.69 -13.39
CA GLU A 27 1.75 -4.21 -13.93
C GLU A 27 2.16 -2.97 -13.16
N LEU A 28 3.42 -2.92 -12.71
CA LEU A 28 3.89 -1.84 -11.86
C LEU A 28 3.79 -0.49 -12.57
N GLU A 29 4.27 -0.41 -13.81
CA GLU A 29 4.21 0.81 -14.62
C GLU A 29 2.79 1.37 -14.72
N LYS A 30 1.81 0.52 -15.06
CA LYS A 30 0.40 0.93 -15.12
C LYS A 30 -0.14 1.46 -13.79
N VAL A 31 0.24 0.84 -12.67
CA VAL A 31 -0.20 1.28 -11.35
C VAL A 31 0.41 2.64 -11.00
N LEU A 32 1.71 2.83 -11.30
CA LEU A 32 2.40 4.10 -11.08
C LEU A 32 1.78 5.22 -11.94
N GLU A 33 1.49 4.94 -13.20
CA GLU A 33 0.83 5.88 -14.12
C GLU A 33 -0.62 6.20 -13.68
N GLU A 34 -1.41 5.20 -13.31
CA GLU A 34 -2.80 5.39 -12.88
C GLU A 34 -2.90 6.18 -11.56
N LEU A 35 -1.95 5.97 -10.65
CA LEU A 35 -1.93 6.65 -9.37
C LEU A 35 -1.12 7.95 -9.38
N ASP A 36 -0.41 8.24 -10.47
CA ASP A 36 0.51 9.39 -10.59
C ASP A 36 1.46 9.45 -9.38
N LEU A 37 2.26 8.39 -9.25
CA LEU A 37 3.22 8.20 -8.17
C LEU A 37 4.59 7.79 -8.72
N SER A 38 5.64 8.19 -8.02
CA SER A 38 6.96 7.58 -8.17
C SER A 38 7.03 6.20 -7.49
N ARG A 39 8.05 5.41 -7.83
CA ARG A 39 8.30 4.12 -7.14
C ARG A 39 8.56 4.34 -5.64
N GLU A 40 9.22 5.43 -5.27
CA GLU A 40 9.54 5.79 -3.88
C GLU A 40 8.26 6.18 -3.12
N GLN A 41 7.37 6.95 -3.75
CA GLN A 41 6.06 7.27 -3.17
C GLN A 41 5.18 6.04 -2.99
N LEU A 42 5.27 5.05 -3.89
CA LEU A 42 4.58 3.78 -3.72
C LEU A 42 5.11 2.98 -2.51
N VAL A 43 6.42 3.03 -2.25
CA VAL A 43 7.03 2.43 -1.04
C VAL A 43 6.55 3.17 0.21
N MET A 44 6.63 4.50 0.21
CA MET A 44 6.13 5.33 1.31
C MET A 44 4.64 5.06 1.57
N LEU A 45 3.83 4.83 0.53
CA LEU A 45 2.42 4.49 0.67
C LEU A 45 2.21 3.18 1.43
N GLY A 46 3.04 2.17 1.14
CA GLY A 46 3.05 0.92 1.88
C GLY A 46 3.39 1.14 3.35
N MET A 47 4.42 1.92 3.62
CA MET A 47 4.87 2.23 4.99
C MET A 47 3.79 2.91 5.81
N VAL A 48 3.12 3.94 5.27
CA VAL A 48 2.10 4.68 6.05
C VAL A 48 0.83 3.86 6.29
N MET A 49 0.50 2.94 5.39
CA MET A 49 -0.64 2.01 5.57
C MET A 49 -0.30 0.81 6.46
N GLY A 50 0.99 0.49 6.58
CA GLY A 50 1.49 -0.71 7.24
C GLY A 50 1.94 -1.79 6.25
N THR A 51 3.05 -2.42 6.58
CA THR A 51 3.68 -3.52 5.85
C THR A 51 3.93 -4.69 6.80
N ASP A 52 4.46 -5.80 6.30
CA ASP A 52 4.89 -6.90 7.18
C ASP A 52 6.02 -6.49 8.14
N PHE A 53 6.66 -5.33 7.92
CA PHE A 53 7.75 -4.78 8.74
C PHE A 53 7.30 -3.65 9.67
N ASN A 54 6.07 -3.14 9.56
CA ASN A 54 5.59 -2.05 10.41
C ASN A 54 4.05 -2.02 10.47
N ASP A 55 3.49 -1.70 11.63
CA ASP A 55 2.02 -1.68 11.81
C ASP A 55 1.32 -0.53 11.06
N GLY A 56 2.09 0.37 10.43
CA GLY A 56 1.58 1.57 9.76
C GLY A 56 1.21 2.69 10.74
N ILE A 57 0.70 3.78 10.18
CA ILE A 57 0.22 4.91 10.98
C ILE A 57 -1.26 4.69 11.29
N HIS A 58 -1.62 4.75 12.57
CA HIS A 58 -3.00 4.50 13.00
C HIS A 58 -3.98 5.47 12.34
N GLY A 59 -5.06 4.94 11.75
CA GLY A 59 -6.08 5.75 11.08
C GLY A 59 -5.72 6.21 9.66
N ILE A 60 -4.58 5.77 9.11
CA ILE A 60 -4.20 6.01 7.71
C ILE A 60 -4.54 4.77 6.86
N GLY A 61 -5.59 4.90 6.06
CA GLY A 61 -5.95 3.89 5.06
C GLY A 61 -5.51 4.29 3.64
N PRO A 62 -5.81 3.47 2.61
CA PRO A 62 -5.30 3.67 1.26
C PRO A 62 -5.57 5.03 0.64
N LYS A 63 -6.76 5.60 0.89
CA LYS A 63 -7.12 6.91 0.34
C LYS A 63 -6.32 8.05 1.00
N LYS A 64 -6.25 8.04 2.33
CA LYS A 64 -5.56 9.09 3.10
C LYS A 64 -4.04 8.97 2.96
N GLY A 65 -3.51 7.74 2.88
CA GLY A 65 -2.11 7.48 2.59
C GLY A 65 -1.72 7.96 1.19
N LEU A 66 -2.57 7.75 0.18
CA LEU A 66 -2.29 8.21 -1.19
C LEU A 66 -2.22 9.74 -1.29
N GLU A 67 -3.14 10.45 -0.64
CA GLU A 67 -3.13 11.92 -0.57
C GLU A 67 -1.85 12.42 0.12
N MET A 68 -1.52 11.83 1.26
CA MET A 68 -0.31 12.13 2.03
C MET A 68 0.97 11.94 1.21
N VAL A 69 1.20 10.77 0.60
CA VAL A 69 2.46 10.55 -0.14
C VAL A 69 2.56 11.36 -1.43
N LYS A 70 1.45 11.90 -1.94
CA LYS A 70 1.49 12.82 -3.09
C LYS A 70 1.99 14.20 -2.70
N ASP A 71 1.76 14.61 -1.45
CA ASP A 71 2.22 15.90 -0.93
C ASP A 71 3.70 15.89 -0.54
N HIS A 72 4.34 14.71 -0.47
CA HIS A 72 5.73 14.52 -0.07
C HIS A 72 6.54 13.75 -1.12
N GLU A 73 7.68 14.30 -1.53
CA GLU A 73 8.57 13.66 -2.51
C GLU A 73 9.63 12.76 -1.86
N SER A 74 9.88 12.90 -0.55
CA SER A 74 10.88 12.12 0.19
C SER A 74 10.35 11.65 1.55
N LEU A 75 10.97 10.57 2.07
CA LEU A 75 10.68 10.04 3.40
C LEU A 75 10.92 11.08 4.49
N GLU A 76 11.99 11.87 4.35
CA GLU A 76 12.34 12.95 5.29
C GLU A 76 11.21 13.97 5.39
N SER A 77 10.72 14.46 4.25
CA SER A 77 9.61 15.41 4.21
C SER A 77 8.32 14.85 4.82
N LEU A 78 8.09 13.54 4.64
CA LEU A 78 6.94 12.83 5.20
C LEU A 78 7.04 12.68 6.73
N MET A 79 8.24 12.41 7.26
CA MET A 79 8.47 12.25 8.71
C MET A 79 8.53 13.60 9.46
N GLU A 80 8.82 14.69 8.76
CA GLU A 80 8.76 16.06 9.32
C GLU A 80 7.33 16.62 9.44
N ASP A 81 6.33 16.00 8.79
CA ASP A 81 4.95 16.48 8.88
C ASP A 81 4.33 16.17 10.25
N GLU A 82 4.22 17.21 11.09
CA GLU A 82 3.61 17.17 12.43
C GLU A 82 2.17 16.62 12.44
N LYS A 83 1.50 16.53 11.29
CA LYS A 83 0.17 15.94 11.18
C LYS A 83 0.15 14.44 11.46
N PHE A 84 1.29 13.76 11.50
CA PHE A 84 1.37 12.32 11.62
C PHE A 84 2.42 11.89 12.65
N GLU A 85 2.06 10.90 13.46
CA GLU A 85 2.98 10.30 14.43
C GLU A 85 3.33 8.89 13.96
N TRP A 86 4.61 8.64 13.76
CA TRP A 86 5.11 7.30 13.49
C TRP A 86 4.97 6.44 14.75
N GLY A 87 4.07 5.46 14.70
CA GLY A 87 3.69 4.63 15.84
C GLY A 87 4.25 3.21 15.82
N SER A 88 5.20 2.91 14.95
CA SER A 88 5.78 1.56 14.81
C SER A 88 7.09 1.43 15.58
N ASP A 89 7.33 0.23 16.15
CA ASP A 89 8.56 -0.10 16.88
C ASP A 89 9.82 -0.01 15.99
N ASN A 90 9.68 -0.31 14.69
CA ASN A 90 10.76 -0.18 13.73
C ASN A 90 10.90 1.27 13.22
N SER A 91 12.13 1.75 13.07
CA SER A 91 12.39 3.10 12.56
C SER A 91 11.92 3.25 11.10
N PRO A 92 11.45 4.43 10.69
CA PRO A 92 11.02 4.67 9.32
C PRO A 92 12.11 4.36 8.29
N GLU A 93 13.36 4.71 8.58
CA GLU A 93 14.50 4.48 7.68
C GLU A 93 14.79 3.00 7.51
N ALA A 94 14.75 2.23 8.60
CA ALA A 94 14.94 0.79 8.53
C ALA A 94 13.88 0.16 7.63
N VAL A 95 12.61 0.52 7.79
CA VAL A 95 11.51 -0.02 6.98
C VAL A 95 11.65 0.39 5.50
N TYR A 96 12.08 1.63 5.24
CA TYR A 96 12.31 2.12 3.88
C TYR A 96 13.44 1.37 3.17
N ASP A 97 14.58 1.17 3.84
CA ASP A 97 15.74 0.46 3.28
C ASP A 97 15.46 -1.03 2.99
N PHE A 98 14.49 -1.63 3.67
CA PHE A 98 14.07 -3.02 3.42
C PHE A 98 13.10 -3.20 2.23
N SER A 99 12.57 -2.11 1.65
CA SER A 99 11.45 -2.12 0.68
C SER A 99 11.88 -1.86 -0.78
#